data_AF-A0AAW5EW20-F1
#
_entry.id   AF-A0AAW5EW20-F1
#
_cell.length_a   1.000
_cell.length_b   1.000
_cell.length_c   1.000
_cell.angle_alpha   90.00
_cell.angle_beta   90.00
_cell.angle_gamma   90.00
#
_symmetry.space_group_name_H-M   'P 1'
#
loop_
_entity.id
_entity.type
_entity.pdbx_description
1 polymer ?
#
loop_
_entity_poly.entity_id
_entity_poly.type
_entity_poly.pdbx_seq_one_letter_code
_entity_poly.pdbx_strand_id
1 'polypeptide(L)'
;ALVLFMSFRNNTAYNRWWEGRTLWGAVTNNSRSFARQAGTILRGCPDLACAMAAYPYALRGALGRLDATDDIMRLLPDSMKAGVEGKANIPAAILFQIGLRVDEESRRLGIDGALQGQIDRILSDMSNAQG
;
A
#
# COMPACT_ATOMS: atom_id res chain seq x y z
N ALA A 1 33.45 5.69 -29.12
CA ALA A 1 33.12 6.37 -27.84
C ALA A 1 31.61 6.54 -27.65
N LEU A 2 30.87 7.17 -28.58
CA LEU A 2 29.43 7.44 -28.45
C LEU A 2 28.57 6.19 -28.16
N VAL A 3 28.80 5.10 -28.89
CA VAL A 3 28.06 3.83 -28.72
C VAL A 3 28.27 3.23 -27.33
N LEU A 4 29.49 3.29 -26.78
CA LEU A 4 29.80 2.77 -25.45
C LEU A 4 29.04 3.54 -24.35
N PHE A 5 29.03 4.87 -24.43
CA PHE A 5 28.27 5.72 -23.50
C PHE A 5 26.76 5.49 -23.61
N MET A 6 26.24 5.27 -24.82
CA MET A 6 24.83 4.93 -25.02
C MET A 6 24.47 3.59 -24.37
N SER A 7 25.30 2.56 -24.50
CA SER A 7 25.06 1.25 -23.88
C SER A 7 25.00 1.34 -22.36
N PHE A 8 25.91 2.08 -21.71
CA PHE A 8 25.86 2.28 -20.25
C PHE A 8 24.59 3.03 -19.82
N ARG A 9 24.22 4.10 -20.53
CA ARG A 9 23.00 4.86 -20.24
C ARG A 9 21.74 4.00 -20.40
N ASN A 10 21.69 3.16 -21.43
CA ASN A 10 20.56 2.28 -21.69
C ASN A 10 20.41 1.23 -20.58
N ASN A 11 21.52 0.64 -20.12
CA ASN A 11 21.50 -0.31 -19.00
C ASN A 11 20.99 0.34 -17.71
N THR A 12 21.44 1.55 -17.37
CA THR A 12 20.94 2.27 -16.18
C THR A 12 19.44 2.59 -16.29
N ALA A 13 18.98 3.06 -17.45
CA ALA A 13 17.57 3.35 -17.67
C ALA A 13 16.69 2.08 -17.58
N TYR A 14 17.16 0.98 -18.17
CA TYR A 14 16.49 -0.32 -18.09
C TYR A 14 16.38 -0.82 -16.65
N ASN A 15 17.47 -0.75 -15.87
CA ASN A 15 17.46 -1.16 -14.47
C ASN A 15 16.44 -0.36 -13.64
N ARG A 16 16.37 0.97 -13.82
CA ARG A 16 15.39 1.82 -13.13
C ARG A 16 13.95 1.50 -13.52
N TRP A 17 13.70 1.23 -14.81
CA TRP A 17 12.38 0.82 -15.26
C TRP A 17 11.97 -0.54 -14.66
N TRP A 18 12.90 -1.50 -14.65
CA TRP A 18 12.67 -2.82 -14.09
C TRP A 18 12.43 -2.79 -12.58
N GLU A 19 13.19 -1.97 -11.86
CA GLU A 19 12.99 -1.71 -10.42
C GLU A 19 11.58 -1.17 -10.15
N GLY A 20 11.16 -0.12 -10.86
CA GLY A 20 9.81 0.43 -10.72
C GLY A 20 8.71 -0.61 -10.99
N ARG A 21 8.87 -1.41 -12.05
CA ARG A 21 7.95 -2.52 -12.35
C ARG A 21 7.90 -3.55 -11.21
N THR A 22 9.04 -3.86 -10.62
CA THR A 22 9.15 -4.83 -9.52
C THR A 22 8.43 -4.32 -8.27
N LEU A 23 8.62 -3.05 -7.90
CA LEU A 23 7.93 -2.43 -6.77
C LEU A 23 6.41 -2.40 -6.96
N TRP A 24 5.90 -2.05 -8.14
CA TRP A 24 4.47 -2.13 -8.44
C TRP A 24 3.92 -3.57 -8.40
N GLY A 25 4.72 -4.55 -8.80
CA GLY A 25 4.40 -5.97 -8.63
C GLY A 25 4.27 -6.34 -7.16
N ALA A 26 5.19 -5.87 -6.30
CA ALA A 26 5.15 -6.08 -4.87
C ALA A 26 3.90 -5.44 -4.23
N VAL A 27 3.56 -4.18 -4.59
CA VAL A 27 2.32 -3.51 -4.14
C VAL A 27 1.09 -4.37 -4.45
N THR A 28 0.98 -4.85 -5.68
CA THR A 28 -0.17 -5.67 -6.10
C THR A 28 -0.26 -6.98 -5.32
N ASN A 29 0.86 -7.67 -5.12
CA ASN A 29 0.91 -8.94 -4.39
C ASN A 29 0.59 -8.74 -2.90
N ASN A 30 1.12 -7.68 -2.29
CA ASN A 30 0.89 -7.35 -0.90
C ASN A 30 -0.56 -6.94 -0.63
N SER A 31 -1.19 -6.15 -1.50
CA SER A 31 -2.62 -5.83 -1.39
C SER A 31 -3.50 -7.10 -1.39
N ARG A 32 -3.20 -8.09 -2.27
CA ARG A 32 -3.94 -9.36 -2.30
C ARG A 32 -3.72 -10.19 -1.05
N SER A 33 -2.47 -10.29 -0.61
CA SER A 33 -2.11 -11.01 0.62
C SER A 33 -2.79 -10.40 1.84
N PHE A 34 -2.82 -9.06 1.93
CA PHE A 34 -3.51 -8.34 2.98
C PHE A 34 -5.02 -8.63 2.97
N ALA A 35 -5.68 -8.48 1.81
CA ALA A 35 -7.12 -8.74 1.69
C ALA A 35 -7.48 -10.18 2.09
N ARG A 36 -6.65 -11.16 1.70
CA ARG A 36 -6.81 -12.55 2.14
C ARG A 36 -6.69 -12.67 3.66
N GLN A 37 -5.67 -12.07 4.28
CA GLN A 37 -5.48 -12.13 5.73
C GLN A 37 -6.55 -11.37 6.51
N ALA A 38 -7.05 -10.24 6.01
CA ALA A 38 -8.20 -9.54 6.58
C ALA A 38 -9.46 -10.42 6.56
N GLY A 39 -9.65 -11.23 5.52
CA GLY A 39 -10.72 -12.22 5.47
C GLY A 39 -10.51 -13.40 6.42
N THR A 40 -9.31 -13.97 6.48
CA THR A 40 -9.05 -15.22 7.21
C THR A 40 -8.68 -15.03 8.68
N ILE A 41 -7.76 -14.10 8.98
CA ILE A 41 -7.24 -13.84 10.33
C ILE A 41 -8.20 -12.95 11.11
N LEU A 42 -8.64 -11.83 10.50
CA LEU A 42 -9.57 -10.88 11.13
C LEU A 42 -11.05 -11.28 10.96
N ARG A 43 -11.32 -12.49 10.47
CA ARG A 43 -12.67 -13.07 10.36
C ARG A 43 -13.68 -12.22 9.58
N GLY A 44 -13.21 -11.44 8.60
CA GLY A 44 -14.05 -10.74 7.63
C GLY A 44 -14.12 -9.22 7.84
N CYS A 45 -13.11 -8.51 7.33
CA CYS A 45 -13.05 -7.04 7.34
C CYS A 45 -13.01 -6.48 5.89
N PRO A 46 -14.17 -6.38 5.22
CA PRO A 46 -14.23 -5.85 3.85
C PRO A 46 -13.84 -4.37 3.78
N ASP A 47 -14.08 -3.61 4.86
CA ASP A 47 -13.63 -2.23 5.03
C ASP A 47 -12.11 -2.09 4.89
N LEU A 48 -11.35 -2.97 5.54
CA LEU A 48 -9.89 -3.02 5.44
C LEU A 48 -9.43 -3.38 4.02
N ALA A 49 -10.12 -4.31 3.34
CA ALA A 49 -9.80 -4.66 1.95
C ALA A 49 -10.07 -3.48 0.99
N CYS A 50 -11.16 -2.74 1.18
CA CYS A 50 -11.47 -1.53 0.42
C CYS A 50 -10.45 -0.41 0.69
N ALA A 51 -10.07 -0.19 1.94
CA ALA A 51 -9.00 0.77 2.30
C ALA A 51 -7.66 0.39 1.65
N MET A 52 -7.31 -0.91 1.66
CA MET A 52 -6.11 -1.42 0.99
C MET A 52 -6.18 -1.22 -0.53
N ALA A 53 -7.38 -1.31 -1.13
CA ALA A 53 -7.57 -1.02 -2.55
C ALA A 53 -7.44 0.47 -2.88
N ALA A 54 -7.63 1.38 -1.93
CA ALA A 54 -7.41 2.81 -2.10
C ALA A 54 -5.91 3.18 -2.17
N TYR A 55 -5.04 2.40 -1.52
CA TYR A 55 -3.61 2.69 -1.43
C TYR A 55 -2.91 2.80 -2.81
N PRO A 56 -3.09 1.88 -3.78
CA PRO A 56 -2.49 2.03 -5.10
C PRO A 56 -2.92 3.30 -5.86
N TYR A 57 -4.17 3.76 -5.68
CA TYR A 57 -4.64 5.02 -6.28
C TYR A 57 -3.93 6.23 -5.65
N ALA A 58 -3.81 6.23 -4.32
CA ALA A 58 -3.04 7.25 -3.61
C ALA A 58 -1.58 7.26 -4.04
N LEU A 59 -0.95 6.09 -4.16
CA LEU A 59 0.47 5.98 -4.53
C LEU A 59 0.68 6.47 -5.97
N ARG A 60 -0.21 6.11 -6.89
CA ARG A 60 -0.21 6.62 -8.27
C ARG A 60 -0.38 8.14 -8.29
N GLY A 61 -1.32 8.68 -7.51
CA GLY A 61 -1.55 10.12 -7.40
C GLY A 61 -0.31 10.86 -6.92
N ALA A 62 0.32 10.38 -5.85
CA ALA A 62 1.53 10.95 -5.27
C ALA A 62 2.73 10.91 -6.23
N LEU A 63 2.97 9.78 -6.90
CA LEU A 63 4.09 9.63 -7.85
C LEU A 63 3.88 10.38 -9.16
N GLY A 64 2.63 10.40 -9.65
CA GLY A 64 2.27 11.00 -10.93
C GLY A 64 1.91 12.49 -10.85
N ARG A 65 1.79 13.05 -9.63
CA ARG A 65 1.20 14.38 -9.38
C ARG A 65 -0.20 14.51 -10.00
N LEU A 66 -0.98 13.44 -9.88
CA LEU A 66 -2.35 13.36 -10.37
C LEU A 66 -3.32 13.52 -9.21
N ASP A 67 -4.42 14.22 -9.42
CA ASP A 67 -5.52 14.19 -8.47
C ASP A 67 -6.21 12.82 -8.55
N ALA A 68 -6.11 12.06 -7.46
CA ALA A 68 -6.74 10.76 -7.29
C ALA A 68 -7.75 10.77 -6.13
N THR A 69 -8.14 11.97 -5.67
CA THR A 69 -8.95 12.14 -4.46
C THR A 69 -10.28 11.41 -4.57
N ASP A 70 -10.99 11.53 -5.70
CA ASP A 70 -12.29 10.87 -5.90
C ASP A 70 -12.18 9.34 -5.81
N ASP A 71 -11.17 8.74 -6.43
CA ASP A 71 -10.93 7.30 -6.37
C ASP A 71 -10.63 6.82 -4.95
N ILE A 72 -9.82 7.59 -4.22
CA ILE A 72 -9.44 7.28 -2.83
C ILE A 72 -10.67 7.39 -1.93
N MET A 73 -11.42 8.50 -2.01
CA MET A 73 -12.57 8.76 -1.15
C MET A 73 -13.76 7.85 -1.43
N ARG A 74 -13.86 7.32 -2.66
CA ARG A 74 -14.84 6.29 -3.03
C ARG A 74 -14.55 4.94 -2.37
N LEU A 75 -13.27 4.60 -2.17
CA LEU A 75 -12.84 3.29 -1.66
C LEU A 75 -12.59 3.29 -0.15
N LEU A 76 -12.19 4.42 0.41
CA LEU A 76 -11.84 4.53 1.82
C LEU A 76 -13.10 4.51 2.69
N PRO A 77 -13.18 3.66 3.74
CA PRO A 77 -14.28 3.68 4.70
C PRO A 77 -14.40 5.04 5.40
N ASP A 78 -15.62 5.46 5.73
CA ASP A 78 -15.87 6.77 6.34
C ASP A 78 -15.09 6.98 7.65
N SER A 79 -14.90 5.91 8.42
CA SER A 79 -14.11 5.93 9.66
C SER A 79 -12.64 6.31 9.46
N MET A 80 -12.08 6.10 8.26
CA MET A 80 -10.67 6.37 7.96
C MET A 80 -10.47 7.69 7.20
N LYS A 81 -11.51 8.27 6.59
CA LYS A 81 -11.42 9.47 5.75
C LYS A 81 -10.78 10.65 6.48
N ALA A 82 -11.26 10.94 7.70
CA ALA A 82 -10.73 12.03 8.52
C ALA A 82 -9.24 11.88 8.86
N GLY A 83 -8.73 10.64 8.93
CA GLY A 83 -7.32 10.36 9.18
C GLY A 83 -6.41 10.56 7.97
N VAL A 84 -6.99 10.60 6.77
CA VAL A 84 -6.27 10.65 5.47
C VAL A 84 -6.40 12.02 4.82
N GLU A 85 -7.54 12.68 4.97
CA GLU A 85 -7.81 13.99 4.38
C GLU A 85 -6.78 15.05 4.83
N GLY A 86 -6.31 15.86 3.88
CA GLY A 86 -5.35 16.93 4.14
C GLY A 86 -3.93 16.47 4.49
N LYS A 87 -3.61 15.17 4.46
CA LYS A 87 -2.25 14.67 4.73
C LYS A 87 -1.34 14.89 3.53
N ALA A 88 -0.09 15.29 3.80
CA ALA A 88 0.93 15.48 2.76
C ALA A 88 1.33 14.17 2.07
N ASN A 89 1.38 13.06 2.83
CA ASN A 89 1.62 11.72 2.31
C ASN A 89 0.37 10.86 2.51
N ILE A 90 -0.56 10.98 1.56
CA ILE A 90 -1.84 10.25 1.56
C ILE A 90 -1.64 8.72 1.57
N PRO A 91 -0.76 8.13 0.75
CA PRO A 91 -0.47 6.68 0.81
C PRO A 91 -0.06 6.19 2.20
N ALA A 92 0.90 6.87 2.84
CA ALA A 92 1.36 6.51 4.18
C ALA A 92 0.24 6.70 5.22
N ALA A 93 -0.58 7.74 5.09
CA ALA A 93 -1.73 7.95 5.95
C ALA A 93 -2.75 6.80 5.86
N ILE A 94 -3.01 6.29 4.64
CA ILE A 94 -3.88 5.12 4.44
C ILE A 94 -3.30 3.89 5.15
N LEU A 95 -2.02 3.57 4.97
CA LEU A 95 -1.39 2.43 5.64
C LEU A 95 -1.46 2.56 7.17
N PHE A 96 -1.28 3.78 7.69
CA PHE A 96 -1.40 4.05 9.11
C PHE A 96 -2.83 3.81 9.64
N GLN A 97 -3.85 4.30 8.95
CA GLN A 97 -5.25 4.06 9.33
C GLN A 97 -5.61 2.57 9.26
N ILE A 98 -5.11 1.86 8.25
CA ILE A 98 -5.25 0.41 8.15
C ILE A 98 -4.61 -0.28 9.38
N GLY A 99 -3.39 0.11 9.75
CA GLY A 99 -2.70 -0.44 10.93
C GLY A 99 -3.48 -0.25 12.23
N LEU A 100 -4.01 0.96 12.47
CA LEU A 100 -4.85 1.25 13.64
C LEU A 100 -6.10 0.35 13.68
N ARG A 101 -6.78 0.19 12.55
CA ARG A 101 -8.00 -0.61 12.46
C ARG A 101 -7.71 -2.11 12.61
N VAL A 102 -6.61 -2.60 12.04
CA VAL A 102 -6.14 -3.99 12.24
C VAL A 102 -5.89 -4.26 13.72
N ASP A 103 -5.19 -3.34 14.39
CA ASP A 103 -4.85 -3.46 15.79
C ASP A 103 -6.09 -3.43 16.71
N GLU A 104 -7.04 -2.54 16.45
CA GLU A 104 -8.35 -2.54 17.12
C GLU A 104 -9.07 -3.89 16.96
N GLU A 105 -9.16 -4.38 15.73
CA GLU A 105 -9.86 -5.61 15.40
C GLU A 105 -9.17 -6.85 15.99
N SER A 106 -7.83 -6.87 15.98
CA SER A 106 -7.03 -7.92 16.61
C SER A 106 -7.26 -7.99 18.12
N ARG A 107 -7.31 -6.85 18.81
CA ARG A 107 -7.66 -6.83 20.25
C ARG A 107 -9.09 -7.31 20.48
N ARG A 108 -10.05 -6.86 19.66
CA ARG A 108 -11.46 -7.25 19.77
C ARG A 108 -11.66 -8.76 19.65
N LEU A 109 -10.91 -9.40 18.76
CA LEU A 109 -11.00 -10.83 18.49
C LEU A 109 -10.08 -11.68 19.38
N GLY A 110 -9.25 -11.07 20.23
CA GLY A 110 -8.25 -11.77 21.03
C GLY A 110 -7.24 -12.52 20.19
N ILE A 111 -6.83 -11.93 19.06
CA ILE A 111 -5.89 -12.55 18.11
C ILE A 111 -4.49 -12.59 18.70
N ASP A 112 -3.82 -13.73 18.51
CA ASP A 112 -2.43 -13.93 18.92
C ASP A 112 -1.47 -12.92 18.25
N GLY A 113 -0.51 -12.41 19.02
CA GLY A 113 0.43 -11.39 18.55
C GLY A 113 1.28 -11.84 17.35
N ALA A 114 1.57 -13.14 17.20
CA ALA A 114 2.30 -13.64 16.04
C ALA A 114 1.47 -13.56 14.75
N LEU A 115 0.14 -13.75 14.84
CA LEU A 115 -0.76 -13.59 13.70
C LEU A 115 -0.92 -12.11 13.31
N GLN A 116 -1.00 -11.22 14.29
CA GLN A 116 -0.99 -9.78 14.05
C GLN A 116 0.30 -9.33 13.35
N GLY A 117 1.45 -9.86 13.77
CA GLY A 117 2.75 -9.58 13.14
C GLY A 117 2.85 -10.02 11.67
N GLN A 118 2.02 -10.97 11.21
CA GLN A 118 1.97 -11.32 9.78
C GLN A 118 1.33 -10.22 8.93
N ILE A 119 0.30 -9.56 9.47
CA ILE A 119 -0.38 -8.44 8.80
C ILE A 119 0.53 -7.22 8.79
N ASP A 120 1.18 -6.93 9.92
CA ASP A 120 2.10 -5.80 10.05
C ASP A 120 3.30 -5.87 9.10
N ARG A 121 3.82 -7.09 8.86
CA ARG A 121 4.86 -7.32 7.84
C ARG A 121 4.41 -6.88 6.45
N ILE A 122 3.15 -7.14 6.08
CA ILE A 122 2.62 -6.71 4.78
C ILE A 122 2.60 -5.18 4.70
N LEU A 123 2.16 -4.49 5.76
CA LEU A 123 2.15 -3.02 5.80
C LEU A 123 3.58 -2.46 5.69
N SER A 124 4.54 -3.09 6.35
CA SER A 124 5.97 -2.76 6.24
C SER A 124 6.48 -2.94 4.80
N ASP A 125 6.15 -4.06 4.15
CA ASP A 125 6.53 -4.31 2.75
C ASP A 125 5.89 -3.31 1.78
N MET A 126 4.67 -2.84 2.07
CA MET A 126 4.04 -1.78 1.29
C MET A 126 4.75 -0.44 1.45
N SER A 127 5.13 -0.09 2.68
CA SER A 127 5.91 1.12 2.96
C SER A 127 7.27 1.07 2.26
N ASN A 128 7.96 -0.06 2.32
CA ASN A 128 9.24 -0.26 1.63
C ASN A 128 9.08 -0.14 0.10
N ALA A 129 7.96 -0.62 -0.46
CA ALA A 129 7.70 -0.51 -1.89
C ALA A 129 7.40 0.93 -2.35
N GLN A 130 6.92 1.78 -1.45
CA GLN A 130 6.69 3.20 -1.71
C GLN A 130 7.99 4.03 -1.68
N GLY A 131 8.90 3.70 -0.76
CA GLY A 131 10.15 4.43 -0.53
C GLY A 131 10.18 5.18 0.81
#